data_AF-A0A954ACA1-F1
#
_entry.id   AF-A0A954ACA1-F1
#
_cell.length_a   1.000
_cell.length_b   1.000
_cell.length_c   1.000
_cell.angle_alpha   90.00
_cell.angle_beta   90.00
_cell.angle_gamma   90.00
#
_symmetry.space_group_name_H-M   'P 1'
#
loop_
_entity.id
_entity.type
_entity.pdbx_description
1 polymer ?
#
loop_
_entity_poly.entity_id
_entity_poly.type
_entity_poly.pdbx_seq_one_letter_code
_entity_poly.pdbx_strand_id
1 'polypeptide(L)'
;KTLAAFDHPHIVPIHDYGQEHDVYYIVMGLVSGPDGKAVSLNDLIRSHGGQLPLPTALRIMEQACSALEYAHQKNVVHRDIKPGNLLIDSQGNLRLVDFGIASSIDRPGDHTLTGSGAMLGSLRYISPEQRDDPASVDGRSDLFSLGKVFYKMLTGRVPEGNHMKACL
;
A
#
# COMPACT_ATOMS: atom_id res chain seq x y z
N LYS A 1 4.94 1.90 21.81
CA LYS A 1 5.78 1.46 20.68
C LYS A 1 5.65 2.53 19.60
N THR A 2 6.67 3.36 19.44
CA THR A 2 6.70 4.43 18.45
C THR A 2 6.73 3.79 17.06
N LEU A 3 5.74 4.07 16.20
CA LEU A 3 5.94 3.88 14.77
C LEU A 3 7.20 4.67 14.41
N ALA A 4 8.17 4.03 13.78
CA ALA A 4 9.42 4.67 13.41
C ALA A 4 9.08 5.96 12.66
N ALA A 5 9.62 7.11 13.10
CA ALA A 5 9.53 8.34 12.33
C ALA A 5 10.24 8.06 11.00
N PHE A 6 9.46 7.80 9.95
CA PHE A 6 9.99 7.60 8.62
C PHE A 6 10.35 8.96 8.05
N ASP A 7 11.60 9.09 7.65
CA ASP A 7 12.13 10.23 6.93
C ASP A 7 12.55 9.73 5.54
N HIS A 8 11.59 9.73 4.62
CA HIS A 8 11.80 9.27 3.25
C HIS A 8 10.87 10.04 2.30
N PRO A 9 11.34 10.54 1.14
CA PRO A 9 10.54 11.35 0.24
C PRO A 9 9.29 10.63 -0.29
N HIS A 10 9.30 9.30 -0.36
CA HIS A 10 8.18 8.50 -0.87
C HIS A 10 7.33 7.84 0.22
N ILE A 11 7.51 8.23 1.49
CA ILE A 11 6.65 7.80 2.60
C ILE A 11 6.02 9.03 3.23
N VAL A 12 4.71 8.99 3.46
CA VAL A 12 4.04 10.07 4.18
C VAL A 12 4.47 10.03 5.65
N PRO A 13 4.98 11.14 6.21
CA PRO A 13 5.37 11.17 7.61
C PRO A 13 4.14 11.06 8.50
N ILE A 14 4.23 10.23 9.53
CA ILE A 14 3.25 10.18 10.61
C ILE A 14 3.70 11.18 11.67
N HIS A 15 2.84 12.15 11.98
CA HIS A 15 3.11 13.21 12.95
C HIS A 15 2.64 12.81 14.35
N ASP A 16 1.48 12.16 14.45
CA ASP A 16 0.90 11.74 15.72
C ASP A 16 -0.09 10.58 15.53
N TYR A 17 -0.44 9.88 16.61
CA TYR A 17 -1.52 8.91 16.63
C TYR A 17 -2.11 8.82 18.02
N GLY A 18 -3.38 8.46 18.12
CA GLY A 18 -4.03 8.37 19.41
C GLY A 18 -5.36 7.64 19.37
N GLN A 19 -6.02 7.69 20.51
CA GLN A 19 -7.36 7.16 20.70
C GLN A 19 -8.17 8.21 21.44
N GLU A 20 -9.32 8.57 20.88
CA GLU A 20 -10.30 9.41 21.54
C GLU A 20 -11.60 8.60 21.67
N HIS A 21 -11.99 8.30 22.92
CA HIS A 21 -13.03 7.31 23.22
C HIS A 21 -12.72 5.95 22.58
N ASP A 22 -13.60 5.43 21.71
CA ASP A 22 -13.40 4.17 20.97
C ASP A 22 -12.93 4.40 19.52
N VAL A 23 -12.48 5.62 19.18
CA VAL A 23 -12.00 5.97 17.84
C VAL A 23 -10.49 6.11 17.85
N TYR A 24 -9.81 5.30 17.05
CA TYR A 24 -8.38 5.43 16.77
C TYR A 24 -8.16 6.42 15.64
N TYR A 25 -7.16 7.30 15.79
CA TYR A 25 -6.79 8.28 14.78
C TYR A 25 -5.28 8.30 14.53
N ILE A 26 -4.90 8.69 13.31
CA ILE A 26 -3.52 8.90 12.89
C ILE A 26 -3.46 10.27 12.21
N VAL A 27 -2.51 11.10 12.64
CA VAL A 27 -2.19 12.39 12.04
C VAL A 27 -0.96 12.20 11.16
N MET A 28 -1.09 12.53 9.88
CA MET A 28 -0.03 12.33 8.89
C MET A 28 0.11 13.55 7.98
N GLY A 29 1.22 13.61 7.24
CA GLY A 29 1.47 14.67 6.27
C GLY A 29 0.39 14.71 5.18
N LEU A 30 -0.11 15.90 4.87
CA LEU A 30 -1.08 16.08 3.79
C LEU A 30 -0.41 15.88 2.42
N VAL A 31 -0.93 14.94 1.63
CA VAL A 31 -0.53 14.77 0.23
C VAL A 31 -1.43 15.62 -0.65
N SER A 32 -0.89 16.70 -1.22
CA SER A 32 -1.61 17.52 -2.19
C SER A 32 -1.34 17.01 -3.61
N GLY A 33 -2.39 16.64 -4.33
CA GLY A 33 -2.32 16.43 -5.79
C GLY A 33 -2.52 17.74 -6.57
N PRO A 34 -2.57 17.67 -7.91
CA PRO A 34 -2.61 18.85 -8.78
C PRO A 34 -3.75 19.84 -8.47
N ASP A 35 -4.92 19.32 -8.07
CA ASP A 35 -6.10 20.12 -7.71
C ASP A 35 -6.26 20.30 -6.18
N GLY A 36 -5.18 20.17 -5.43
CA GLY A 36 -5.17 20.24 -3.96
C GLY A 36 -5.68 18.98 -3.24
N LYS A 37 -6.15 17.97 -3.98
CA LYS A 37 -6.58 16.67 -3.43
C LYS A 37 -5.58 15.59 -3.80
N ALA A 38 -5.22 14.72 -2.84
CA ALA A 38 -4.43 13.52 -3.13
C ALA A 38 -5.11 12.70 -4.24
N VAL A 39 -4.33 12.24 -5.22
CA VAL A 39 -4.82 11.33 -6.26
C VAL A 39 -4.29 9.93 -5.94
N SER A 40 -5.17 8.97 -5.71
CA SER A 40 -4.73 7.58 -5.56
C SER A 40 -4.23 7.03 -6.89
N LEU A 41 -3.31 6.07 -6.86
CA LEU A 41 -2.88 5.37 -8.06
C LEU A 41 -4.05 4.68 -8.77
N ASN A 42 -5.05 4.23 -8.02
CA ASN A 42 -6.28 3.69 -8.59
C ASN A 42 -7.02 4.72 -9.47
N ASP A 43 -7.10 5.96 -9.01
CA ASP A 43 -7.76 7.05 -9.76
C ASP A 43 -6.90 7.50 -10.93
N LEU A 44 -5.57 7.54 -10.78
CA LEU A 44 -4.64 7.81 -11.88
C LEU A 44 -4.78 6.77 -13.00
N ILE A 45 -4.87 5.48 -12.66
CA ILE A 45 -5.07 4.40 -13.64
C ILE A 45 -6.41 4.60 -14.37
N ARG A 46 -7.48 4.94 -13.64
CA ARG A 46 -8.80 5.20 -14.24
C ARG A 46 -8.78 6.40 -15.18
N SER A 47 -8.12 7.48 -14.80
CA SER A 47 -8.05 8.70 -15.61
C SER A 47 -7.29 8.50 -16.94
N HIS A 48 -6.43 7.48 -17.02
CA HIS A 48 -5.70 7.10 -18.23
C HIS A 48 -6.38 5.96 -19.03
N GLY A 49 -7.69 5.76 -18.86
CA GLY A 49 -8.42 4.73 -19.60
C GLY A 49 -8.19 3.31 -19.08
N GLY A 50 -7.67 3.17 -17.86
CA GLY A 50 -7.49 1.89 -17.17
C GLY A 50 -6.07 1.33 -17.22
N GLN A 51 -5.13 1.96 -17.91
CA GLN A 51 -3.73 1.55 -18.00
C GLN A 51 -2.81 2.77 -18.00
N LEU A 52 -1.57 2.62 -17.53
CA LEU A 52 -0.56 3.67 -17.54
C LEU A 52 0.49 3.42 -18.62
N PRO A 53 1.04 4.47 -19.24
CA PRO A 53 2.23 4.35 -20.07
C PRO A 53 3.38 3.72 -19.28
N LEU A 54 4.13 2.82 -19.92
CA LEU A 54 5.26 2.11 -19.29
C LEU A 54 6.24 3.05 -18.56
N PRO A 55 6.66 4.20 -19.12
CA PRO A 55 7.56 5.11 -18.40
C PRO A 55 6.99 5.64 -17.09
N THR A 56 5.67 5.87 -17.03
CA THR A 56 4.99 6.32 -15.81
C THR A 56 4.93 5.20 -14.78
N ALA A 57 4.58 3.98 -15.20
CA ALA A 57 4.54 2.82 -14.33
C ALA A 57 5.92 2.49 -13.74
N LEU A 58 6.99 2.57 -14.54
CA LEU A 58 8.36 2.34 -14.08
C LEU A 58 8.82 3.38 -13.05
N ARG A 59 8.52 4.67 -13.27
CA ARG A 59 8.83 5.73 -12.31
C ARG A 59 8.15 5.49 -10.96
N ILE A 60 6.87 5.10 -10.97
CA ILE A 60 6.12 4.78 -9.75
C ILE A 60 6.74 3.56 -9.05
N MET A 61 7.13 2.52 -9.81
CA MET A 61 7.78 1.33 -9.26
C MET A 61 9.11 1.64 -8.59
N GLU A 62 9.96 2.46 -9.21
CA GLU A 62 11.24 2.88 -8.64
C GLU A 62 11.05 3.57 -7.29
N GLN A 63 10.11 4.53 -7.22
CA GLN A 63 9.80 5.26 -6.00
C GLN A 63 9.19 4.35 -4.91
N ALA A 64 8.35 3.39 -5.30
CA ALA A 64 7.77 2.40 -4.39
C ALA A 64 8.83 1.46 -3.81
N CYS A 65 9.71 0.92 -4.66
CA CYS A 65 10.81 0.07 -4.24
C CYS A 65 11.75 0.81 -3.27
N SER A 66 12.08 2.07 -3.56
CA SER A 66 12.90 2.91 -2.68
C SER A 66 12.23 3.11 -1.30
N ALA A 67 10.92 3.38 -1.25
CA ALA A 67 10.18 3.47 0.00
C ALA A 67 10.15 2.15 0.79
N LEU A 68 9.89 1.04 0.11
CA LEU A 68 9.83 -0.29 0.73
C LEU A 68 11.19 -0.72 1.26
N GLU A 69 12.26 -0.51 0.50
CA GLU A 69 13.64 -0.79 0.95
C GLU A 69 13.94 -0.03 2.25
N TYR A 70 13.63 1.26 2.30
CA TYR A 70 13.84 2.08 3.50
C TYR A 70 13.05 1.55 4.71
N ALA A 71 11.79 1.15 4.52
CA ALA A 71 10.97 0.58 5.58
C ALA A 71 11.48 -0.80 6.05
N HIS A 72 11.85 -1.67 5.10
CA HIS A 72 12.35 -3.02 5.37
C HIS A 72 13.70 -2.98 6.11
N GLN A 73 14.59 -2.02 5.79
CA GLN A 73 15.84 -1.79 6.54
C GLN A 73 15.58 -1.41 8.02
N LYS A 74 14.39 -0.88 8.33
CA LYS A 74 13.95 -0.59 9.70
C LYS A 74 13.10 -1.71 10.31
N ASN A 75 13.06 -2.88 9.69
CA ASN A 75 12.25 -4.04 10.07
C ASN A 75 10.73 -3.75 10.09
N VAL A 76 10.26 -2.84 9.24
CA VAL A 76 8.83 -2.55 9.09
C VAL A 76 8.34 -3.07 7.76
N VAL A 77 7.32 -3.94 7.79
CA VAL A 77 6.62 -4.46 6.60
C VAL A 77 5.31 -3.69 6.43
N HIS A 78 4.98 -3.26 5.21
CA HIS A 78 3.79 -2.47 4.94
C HIS A 78 2.50 -3.30 5.03
N ARG A 79 2.48 -4.52 4.49
CA ARG A 79 1.39 -5.53 4.53
C ARG A 79 0.10 -5.17 3.80
N ASP A 80 -0.11 -3.92 3.41
CA ASP A 80 -1.29 -3.48 2.67
C ASP A 80 -0.94 -2.70 1.39
N ILE A 81 0.01 -3.21 0.60
CA ILE A 81 0.38 -2.58 -0.68
C ILE A 81 -0.74 -2.80 -1.70
N LYS A 82 -1.40 -1.71 -2.10
CA LYS A 82 -2.47 -1.68 -3.11
C LYS A 82 -2.60 -0.28 -3.72
N PRO A 83 -3.21 -0.11 -4.90
CA PRO A 83 -3.27 1.20 -5.56
C PRO A 83 -3.97 2.30 -4.75
N GLY A 84 -4.80 1.94 -3.76
CA GLY A 84 -5.41 2.91 -2.83
C GLY A 84 -4.42 3.53 -1.84
N ASN A 85 -3.35 2.82 -1.48
CA ASN A 85 -2.36 3.26 -0.49
C ASN A 85 -1.12 3.88 -1.17
N LEU A 86 -1.15 4.01 -2.49
CA LEU A 86 -0.12 4.66 -3.30
C LEU A 86 -0.71 5.99 -3.81
N LEU A 87 -0.36 7.10 -3.17
CA LEU A 87 -0.85 8.42 -3.53
C LEU A 87 0.13 9.12 -4.47
N ILE A 88 -0.38 9.99 -5.32
CA ILE A 88 0.39 10.80 -6.26
C ILE A 88 0.25 12.26 -5.87
N ASP A 89 1.39 12.90 -5.60
CA ASP A 89 1.43 14.32 -5.26
C ASP A 89 1.37 15.22 -6.51
N SER A 90 1.31 16.54 -6.29
CA SER A 90 1.19 17.55 -7.35
C SER A 90 2.38 17.59 -8.30
N GLN A 91 3.52 17.01 -7.91
CA GLN A 91 4.71 16.88 -8.75
C GLN A 91 4.73 15.55 -9.51
N GLY A 92 3.72 14.70 -9.33
CA GLY A 92 3.64 13.38 -9.95
C GLY A 92 4.50 12.33 -9.25
N ASN A 93 4.91 12.58 -8.00
CA ASN A 93 5.67 11.63 -7.20
C ASN A 93 4.76 10.76 -6.35
N LEU A 94 5.18 9.51 -6.16
CA LEU A 94 4.55 8.57 -5.25
C LEU A 94 4.77 8.98 -3.79
N ARG A 95 3.71 8.83 -3.00
CA ARG A 95 3.69 8.91 -1.54
C ARG A 95 2.97 7.69 -0.99
N LEU A 96 3.70 6.84 -0.27
CA LEU A 96 3.16 5.65 0.37
C LEU A 96 2.48 6.03 1.70
N VAL A 97 1.26 5.55 1.90
CA VAL A 97 0.44 5.79 3.11
C VAL A 97 -0.03 4.48 3.72
N ASP A 98 -0.57 4.54 4.94
CA ASP A 98 -1.28 3.42 5.57
C ASP A 98 -0.42 2.16 5.71
N PHE A 99 0.70 2.28 6.43
CA PHE A 99 1.57 1.18 6.84
C PHE A 99 0.86 0.20 7.78
N GLY A 100 -0.13 -0.54 7.29
CA GLY A 100 -0.72 -1.72 7.91
C GLY A 100 -1.07 -1.62 9.41
N ILE A 101 -1.25 -0.41 9.97
CA ILE A 101 -1.39 -0.21 11.43
C ILE A 101 -2.62 -0.96 11.92
N ALA A 102 -3.65 -1.07 11.08
CA ALA A 102 -4.84 -1.89 11.31
C ALA A 102 -4.54 -3.39 11.50
N SER A 103 -3.61 -3.97 10.74
CA SER A 103 -3.26 -5.42 10.85
C SER A 103 -2.54 -5.78 12.15
N SER A 104 -2.02 -4.78 12.87
CA SER A 104 -1.39 -4.98 14.19
C SER A 104 -2.37 -4.77 15.34
N ILE A 105 -3.57 -4.25 15.06
CA ILE A 105 -4.64 -4.02 16.04
C ILE A 105 -5.58 -5.24 16.13
N ASP A 106 -5.50 -6.16 15.15
CA ASP A 106 -6.17 -7.46 15.21
C ASP A 106 -5.57 -8.33 16.33
N ARG A 107 -6.15 -8.19 17.52
CA ARG A 107 -5.94 -9.12 18.62
C ARG A 107 -6.41 -10.51 18.18
N PRO A 108 -5.72 -11.60 18.59
CA PRO A 108 -6.20 -12.95 18.34
C PRO A 108 -7.57 -13.12 19.01
N GLY A 109 -8.63 -13.19 18.21
CA GLY A 109 -10.01 -13.38 18.69
C GLY A 109 -11.08 -12.54 18.02
N ASP A 110 -10.74 -11.43 17.34
CA ASP A 110 -11.73 -10.56 16.69
C ASP A 110 -11.80 -10.80 15.18
N HIS A 111 -12.10 -12.05 14.81
CA HIS A 111 -12.37 -12.43 13.42
C HIS A 111 -13.82 -12.11 13.05
N THR A 112 -14.28 -10.86 13.22
CA THR A 112 -15.47 -10.39 12.49
C THR A 112 -15.07 -10.06 11.06
N LEU A 113 -14.87 -11.13 10.29
CA LEU A 113 -14.58 -11.19 8.85
C LEU A 113 -15.76 -10.74 7.96
N THR A 114 -16.53 -9.74 8.38
CA THR A 114 -17.77 -9.37 7.69
C THR A 114 -17.93 -7.85 7.59
N GLY A 115 -17.84 -7.34 6.36
CA GLY A 115 -18.54 -6.11 5.98
C GLY A 115 -17.68 -4.97 5.45
N SER A 116 -17.25 -5.08 4.18
CA SER A 116 -17.19 -3.96 3.23
C SER A 116 -16.48 -4.37 1.93
N GLY A 117 -17.02 -4.00 0.77
CA GLY A 117 -16.43 -4.29 -0.54
C GLY A 117 -15.01 -3.72 -0.74
N ALA A 118 -14.59 -2.78 0.10
CA ALA A 118 -13.21 -2.26 0.18
C ALA A 118 -12.22 -3.29 0.76
N MET A 119 -12.64 -4.09 1.74
CA MET A 119 -11.80 -5.15 2.31
C MET A 119 -11.58 -6.28 1.28
N LEU A 120 -12.63 -6.64 0.53
CA LEU A 120 -12.54 -7.58 -0.60
C LEU A 120 -11.59 -7.07 -1.71
N GLY A 121 -11.45 -5.75 -1.85
CA GLY A 121 -10.50 -5.11 -2.75
C GLY A 121 -9.04 -5.31 -2.37
N SER A 122 -8.75 -5.36 -1.07
CA SER A 122 -7.39 -5.49 -0.52
C SER A 122 -6.89 -6.94 -0.63
N LEU A 123 -7.78 -7.92 -0.44
CA LEU A 123 -7.48 -9.35 -0.62
C LEU A 123 -6.99 -9.72 -2.02
N ARG A 124 -7.23 -8.88 -3.03
CA ARG A 124 -6.72 -9.09 -4.38
C ARG A 124 -5.22 -8.82 -4.50
N TYR A 125 -4.58 -8.15 -3.54
CA TYR A 125 -3.16 -7.78 -3.60
C TYR A 125 -2.28 -8.59 -2.66
N ILE A 126 -2.85 -9.18 -1.60
CA ILE A 126 -2.09 -9.96 -0.61
C ILE A 126 -1.33 -11.13 -1.24
N SER A 127 -0.18 -11.44 -0.66
CA SER A 127 0.63 -12.58 -1.05
C SER A 127 0.07 -13.90 -0.51
N PRO A 128 0.45 -15.05 -1.11
CA PRO A 128 0.03 -16.36 -0.62
C PRO A 128 0.41 -16.59 0.84
N GLU A 129 1.64 -16.25 1.23
CA GLU A 129 2.12 -16.38 2.61
C GLU A 129 1.38 -15.46 3.58
N GLN A 130 1.00 -14.25 3.16
CA GLN A 130 0.17 -13.37 4.00
C GLN A 130 -1.26 -13.89 4.18
N ARG A 131 -1.77 -14.65 3.20
CA ARG A 131 -3.08 -15.29 3.30
C ARG A 131 -3.04 -16.56 4.16
N ASP A 132 -1.98 -17.34 4.02
CA ASP A 132 -1.88 -18.68 4.60
C ASP A 132 -1.28 -18.64 6.02
N ASP A 133 -0.29 -17.77 6.28
CA ASP A 133 0.31 -17.54 7.61
C ASP A 133 0.67 -16.04 7.81
N PRO A 134 -0.30 -15.20 8.19
CA PRO A 134 -0.09 -13.76 8.41
C PRO A 134 0.99 -13.44 9.46
N ALA A 135 1.30 -14.37 10.37
CA ALA A 135 2.27 -14.15 11.44
C ALA A 135 3.73 -14.26 10.96
N SER A 136 3.97 -14.97 9.86
CA SER A 136 5.30 -15.20 9.28
C SER A 136 5.71 -14.19 8.18
N VAL A 137 4.87 -13.19 7.91
CA VAL A 137 5.03 -12.24 6.79
C VAL A 137 6.27 -11.36 6.96
N ASP A 138 7.10 -11.31 5.91
CA ASP A 138 8.27 -10.44 5.78
C ASP A 138 8.16 -9.48 4.58
N GLY A 139 9.21 -8.70 4.32
CA GLY A 139 9.23 -7.70 3.25
C GLY A 139 8.96 -8.24 1.84
N ARG A 140 9.14 -9.54 1.59
CA ARG A 140 8.85 -10.15 0.28
C ARG A 140 7.37 -10.11 -0.06
N SER A 141 6.49 -10.09 0.94
CA SER A 141 5.04 -9.97 0.74
C SER A 141 4.66 -8.59 0.18
N ASP A 142 5.38 -7.53 0.56
CA ASP A 142 5.20 -6.20 -0.03
C ASP A 142 5.63 -6.18 -1.49
N LEU A 143 6.74 -6.86 -1.83
CA LEU A 143 7.23 -6.96 -3.21
C LEU A 143 6.27 -7.74 -4.11
N PHE A 144 5.70 -8.83 -3.61
CA PHE A 144 4.66 -9.58 -4.32
C PHE A 144 3.44 -8.69 -4.61
N SER A 145 2.96 -7.99 -3.60
CA SER A 145 1.82 -7.07 -3.70
C SER A 145 2.11 -5.93 -4.68
N LEU A 146 3.32 -5.37 -4.64
CA LEU A 146 3.78 -4.34 -5.57
C LEU A 146 3.86 -4.88 -7.01
N GLY A 147 4.27 -6.14 -7.21
CA GLY A 147 4.21 -6.81 -8.51
C GLY A 147 2.79 -6.87 -9.08
N LYS A 148 1.78 -7.14 -8.24
CA LYS A 148 0.36 -7.09 -8.64
C LYS A 148 -0.08 -5.68 -9.00
N VAL A 149 0.39 -4.67 -8.27
CA VAL A 149 0.15 -3.26 -8.61
C VAL A 149 0.77 -2.92 -9.96
N PHE A 150 2.00 -3.33 -10.23
CA PHE A 150 2.67 -3.13 -11.53
C PHE A 150 1.88 -3.73 -12.68
N TYR A 151 1.47 -5.01 -12.54
CA TYR A 151 0.64 -5.68 -13.53
C TYR A 151 -0.67 -4.91 -13.76
N LYS A 152 -1.30 -4.41 -12.70
CA LYS A 152 -2.52 -3.59 -12.80
C LYS A 152 -2.29 -2.27 -13.51
N MET A 153 -1.17 -1.60 -13.27
CA MET A 153 -0.81 -0.37 -14.00
C MET A 153 -0.69 -0.64 -15.50
N LEU A 154 -0.07 -1.76 -15.91
CA LEU A 154 0.19 -2.05 -17.32
C LEU A 154 -1.01 -2.65 -18.07
N THR A 155 -1.84 -3.44 -17.39
CA THR A 155 -2.89 -4.24 -18.05
C THR A 155 -4.30 -3.79 -17.72
N GLY A 156 -4.48 -2.97 -16.67
CA GLY A 156 -5.79 -2.61 -16.14
C GLY A 156 -6.51 -3.77 -15.47
N ARG A 157 -5.86 -4.91 -15.28
CA ARG A 157 -6.40 -6.11 -14.60
C ARG A 157 -5.52 -6.46 -13.40
N VAL A 158 -6.06 -7.16 -12.42
CA VAL A 158 -5.25 -7.73 -11.33
C VAL A 158 -5.03 -9.21 -11.64
N PRO A 159 -3.83 -9.78 -11.46
CA PRO A 159 -3.64 -11.21 -11.66
C PRO A 159 -4.55 -12.01 -10.71
N GLU A 160 -5.36 -12.89 -11.26
CA GLU A 160 -6.19 -13.86 -10.52
C GLU A 160 -5.46 -15.21 -10.43
N GLY A 161 -5.62 -15.94 -9.33
CA GLY A 161 -5.06 -17.30 -9.18
C GLY A 161 -3.52 -17.40 -9.03
N ASN A 162 -2.99 -18.62 -9.18
CA ASN A 162 -1.58 -19.00 -8.97
C ASN A 162 -0.60 -18.46 -10.05
N HIS A 163 -1.02 -17.57 -10.94
CA HIS A 163 -0.21 -17.09 -12.07
C HIS A 163 1.03 -16.26 -11.68
N MET A 164 1.23 -15.98 -10.38
CA MET A 164 2.41 -15.30 -9.84
C MET A 164 3.35 -16.18 -9.01
N LYS A 165 3.20 -17.52 -9.03
CA LYS A 165 4.19 -18.42 -8.41
C LYS A 165 5.57 -18.41 -9.09
N ALA A 166 5.75 -17.66 -10.17
CA ALA A 166 6.91 -17.75 -11.06
C ALA A 166 7.90 -16.57 -11.01
N CYS A 167 7.74 -15.60 -10.11
CA CYS A 167 8.61 -14.40 -10.07
C CYS A 167 9.36 -14.16 -8.75
N LEU A 168 9.47 -15.17 -7.88
CA LEU A 168 10.36 -15.13 -6.71
C LEU A 168 11.23 -16.38 -6.68
#